data_AF-A0A7Y0P562-F1
#
_entry.id   AF-A0A7Y0P562-F1
#
_cell.length_a   1.000
_cell.length_b   1.000
_cell.length_c   1.000
_cell.angle_alpha   90.00
_cell.angle_beta   90.00
_cell.angle_gamma   90.00
#
_symmetry.space_group_name_H-M   'P 1'
#
loop_
_entity.id
_entity.type
_entity.pdbx_description
1 polymer ?
#
loop_
_entity_poly.entity_id
_entity_poly.type
_entity_poly.pdbx_seq_one_letter_code
_entity_poly.pdbx_strand_id
1 'polypeptide(L)'
;MSLTAPPEGDPQHPPRLARPDALPLLDAPPFALPGPDGLADFWADVRRRGTPLVSPDPLGGADHRAVTFLWRGTPATRAVQVLPNKLGDPRAPEGNLMRHVAGTDVWHWTLRLRADWRGTYDLYVDEGDGPAPGEPGYWSWLRGQVRTDPYNSRTLPRRWGGQPVGYAELPDAPRAVDWEPRPEVPRGTVTEHVVASELLGDSRRVWLYEPAAEHAGRTAAGGLPVLVLLDGEHWQPRLGLARLLDNLIADGRVPPLAAVLPESVDAGTRWAQLTCRPEFVGFLERELLPWAAGALPLTEDPARTVVAGQSLGGLTAAYAAAHSPLRFGNALVQSGSFWWPNGPGAEWLTAELAAAGRLPVRFWLSFGEQEWVALPAARRLRDTLTAAGYDDVVYREFNGGHDYLCWRTELADGLVGLLGDG
;
A
#
# COMPACT_ATOMS: atom_id res chain seq x y z
N MET A 1 -7.32 -5.38 -30.42
CA MET A 1 -7.45 -3.92 -30.61
C MET A 1 -6.27 -3.25 -29.92
N SER A 2 -5.77 -2.14 -30.46
CA SER A 2 -4.76 -1.33 -29.75
C SER A 2 -5.49 -0.33 -28.86
N LEU A 3 -5.05 -0.20 -27.61
CA LEU A 3 -5.45 0.91 -26.74
C LEU A 3 -5.06 2.23 -27.42
N THR A 4 -5.81 3.30 -27.16
CA THR A 4 -5.47 4.64 -27.63
C THR A 4 -4.20 5.17 -26.93
N ALA A 5 -3.70 6.32 -27.36
CA ALA A 5 -2.55 6.93 -26.69
C ALA A 5 -2.95 7.44 -25.28
N PRO A 6 -2.13 7.19 -24.25
CA PRO A 6 -2.40 7.68 -22.91
C PRO A 6 -2.38 9.22 -22.87
N PRO A 7 -3.21 9.86 -22.03
CA PRO A 7 -3.15 11.29 -21.77
C PRO A 7 -1.77 11.80 -21.32
N GLU A 8 -1.41 13.01 -21.73
CA GLU A 8 -0.14 13.68 -21.41
C GLU A 8 -0.36 15.08 -20.81
N GLY A 9 0.58 15.52 -19.97
CA GLY A 9 0.55 16.87 -19.38
C GLY A 9 -0.41 17.05 -18.20
N ASP A 10 -1.02 15.97 -17.72
CA ASP A 10 -1.97 15.99 -16.61
C ASP A 10 -1.31 16.24 -15.25
N PRO A 11 -2.07 16.78 -14.27
CA PRO A 11 -1.57 16.95 -12.91
C PRO A 11 -1.08 15.64 -12.28
N GLN A 12 0.15 15.64 -11.76
CA GLN A 12 0.79 14.52 -11.07
C GLN A 12 0.34 14.41 -9.60
N HIS A 13 -0.97 14.46 -9.37
CA HIS A 13 -1.56 14.24 -8.06
C HIS A 13 -3.02 13.75 -8.16
N PRO A 14 -3.51 12.99 -7.18
CA PRO A 14 -4.92 12.61 -7.13
C PRO A 14 -5.84 13.84 -6.99
N PRO A 15 -7.12 13.74 -7.40
CA PRO A 15 -8.12 14.75 -7.13
C PRO A 15 -8.19 15.13 -5.64
N ARG A 16 -8.31 16.42 -5.33
CA ARG A 16 -8.41 16.94 -3.95
C ARG A 16 -9.87 17.03 -3.50
N LEU A 17 -10.50 15.88 -3.31
CA LEU A 17 -11.88 15.78 -2.86
C LEU A 17 -11.96 15.78 -1.33
N ALA A 18 -12.99 16.42 -0.77
CA ALA A 18 -13.28 16.31 0.65
C ALA A 18 -13.71 14.88 1.00
N ARG A 19 -13.42 14.46 2.24
CA ARG A 19 -13.93 13.19 2.74
C ARG A 19 -15.47 13.28 2.81
N PRO A 20 -16.21 12.29 2.28
CA PRO A 20 -17.67 12.36 2.24
C PRO A 20 -18.29 12.24 3.64
N ASP A 21 -17.72 11.39 4.49
CA ASP A 21 -18.24 11.10 5.82
C ASP A 21 -17.35 11.71 6.91
N ALA A 22 -17.97 12.24 7.96
CA ALA A 22 -17.24 12.70 9.14
C ALA A 22 -16.43 11.56 9.78
N LEU A 23 -15.28 11.90 10.36
CA LEU A 23 -14.54 10.94 11.16
C LEU A 23 -15.36 10.50 12.37
N PRO A 24 -15.35 9.20 12.73
CA PRO A 24 -16.04 8.70 13.92
C PRO A 24 -15.24 9.07 15.19
N LEU A 25 -15.04 10.36 15.41
CA LEU A 25 -14.29 10.93 16.53
C LEU A 25 -15.09 10.80 17.83
N LEU A 26 -14.42 10.36 18.89
CA LEU A 26 -14.95 10.37 20.25
C LEU A 26 -14.42 11.60 20.99
N ASP A 27 -15.26 12.23 21.81
CA ASP A 27 -14.87 13.41 22.59
C ASP A 27 -13.80 13.10 23.63
N ALA A 28 -13.91 11.91 24.25
CA ALA A 28 -12.96 11.39 25.22
C ALA A 28 -12.76 9.88 25.02
N PRO A 29 -11.60 9.33 25.43
CA PRO A 29 -11.41 7.89 25.49
C PRO A 29 -12.33 7.23 26.53
N PRO A 30 -12.66 5.93 26.39
CA PRO A 30 -13.48 5.20 27.35
C PRO A 30 -12.69 4.75 28.60
N PHE A 31 -11.74 5.59 29.05
CA PHE A 31 -10.97 5.41 30.28
C PHE A 31 -10.62 6.77 30.88
N ALA A 32 -10.34 6.81 32.18
CA ALA A 32 -9.99 8.04 32.86
C ALA A 32 -8.63 8.57 32.38
N LEU A 33 -8.61 9.81 31.90
CA LEU A 33 -7.37 10.56 31.65
C LEU A 33 -6.78 11.04 32.99
N PRO A 34 -5.45 11.07 33.14
CA PRO A 34 -4.82 11.40 34.42
C PRO A 34 -4.98 12.89 34.74
N GLY A 35 -5.09 13.20 36.03
CA GLY A 35 -4.75 14.53 36.55
C GLY A 35 -3.23 14.65 36.80
N PRO A 36 -2.74 15.83 37.25
CA PRO A 36 -1.30 16.08 37.47
C PRO A 36 -0.62 15.02 38.36
N ASP A 37 -1.29 14.59 39.43
CA ASP A 37 -0.74 13.64 40.41
C ASP A 37 -0.64 12.20 39.87
N GLY A 38 -1.36 11.86 38.80
CA GLY A 38 -1.44 10.52 38.22
C GLY A 38 -0.56 10.31 36.97
N LEU A 39 0.22 11.31 36.56
CA LEU A 39 0.93 11.28 35.27
C LEU A 39 2.02 10.21 35.20
N ALA A 40 2.75 9.99 36.30
CA ALA A 40 3.82 9.00 36.34
C ALA A 40 3.28 7.59 36.08
N ASP A 41 2.21 7.22 36.77
CA ASP A 41 1.56 5.91 36.65
C ASP A 41 0.91 5.74 35.28
N PHE A 42 0.24 6.78 34.78
CA PHE A 42 -0.36 6.75 33.44
C PHE A 42 0.69 6.48 32.35
N TRP A 43 1.79 7.24 32.33
CA TRP A 43 2.84 7.03 31.32
C TRP A 43 3.61 5.73 31.52
N ALA A 44 3.76 5.23 32.75
CA ALA A 44 4.32 3.90 32.99
C ALA A 44 3.43 2.80 32.39
N ASP A 45 2.11 2.93 32.54
CA ASP A 45 1.15 1.99 31.95
C ASP A 45 1.08 2.09 30.42
N VAL A 46 1.12 3.30 29.84
CA VAL A 46 1.22 3.50 28.39
C VAL A 46 2.49 2.85 27.83
N ARG A 47 3.65 3.03 28.47
CA ARG A 47 4.90 2.36 28.05
C ARG A 47 4.80 0.85 28.07
N ARG A 48 4.08 0.30 29.05
CA ARG A 48 3.89 -1.14 29.20
C ARG A 48 2.93 -1.71 28.15
N ARG A 49 1.86 -0.98 27.81
CA ARG A 49 0.85 -1.41 26.83
C ARG A 49 1.23 -1.12 25.37
N GLY A 50 2.00 -0.07 25.15
CA GLY A 50 2.25 0.52 23.84
C GLY A 50 1.10 1.38 23.33
N THR A 51 1.28 2.02 22.18
CA THR A 51 0.29 2.88 21.51
C THR A 51 0.00 2.42 20.07
N PRO A 52 -1.19 2.79 19.53
CA PRO A 52 -2.31 3.45 20.21
C PRO A 52 -2.99 2.52 21.23
N LEU A 53 -3.66 3.10 22.22
CA LEU A 53 -4.45 2.34 23.18
C LEU A 53 -5.76 1.87 22.53
N VAL A 54 -6.07 0.59 22.64
CA VAL A 54 -7.30 0.00 22.12
C VAL A 54 -8.20 -0.40 23.29
N SER A 55 -9.43 0.10 23.30
CA SER A 55 -10.44 -0.18 24.32
C SER A 55 -11.73 -0.71 23.70
N PRO A 56 -12.60 -1.38 24.47
CA PRO A 56 -13.95 -1.72 24.03
C PRO A 56 -14.71 -0.49 23.50
N ASP A 57 -15.66 -0.72 22.60
CA ASP A 57 -16.52 0.35 22.08
C ASP A 57 -17.37 0.95 23.22
N PRO A 58 -17.31 2.28 23.47
CA PRO A 58 -18.17 2.92 24.46
C PRO A 58 -19.66 2.82 24.13
N LEU A 59 -20.02 2.54 22.87
CA LEU A 59 -21.41 2.35 22.44
C LEU A 59 -21.85 0.88 22.47
N GLY A 60 -21.00 -0.03 22.95
CA GLY A 60 -21.34 -1.45 23.12
C GLY A 60 -21.29 -2.31 21.85
N GLY A 61 -20.82 -1.78 20.72
CA GLY A 61 -20.63 -2.54 19.48
C GLY A 61 -19.50 -3.55 19.58
N ALA A 62 -19.80 -4.84 19.38
CA ALA A 62 -18.83 -5.93 19.46
C ALA A 62 -17.77 -5.88 18.35
N ASP A 63 -18.15 -5.34 17.19
CA ASP A 63 -17.32 -5.19 15.99
C ASP A 63 -16.54 -3.87 15.95
N HIS A 64 -16.63 -3.03 17.00
CA HIS A 64 -15.93 -1.74 17.07
C HIS A 64 -15.01 -1.65 18.30
N ARG A 65 -14.05 -0.75 18.22
CA ARG A 65 -13.12 -0.40 19.29
C ARG A 65 -12.95 1.11 19.36
N ALA A 66 -12.69 1.63 20.55
CA ALA A 66 -12.13 2.96 20.70
C ALA A 66 -10.61 2.87 20.60
N VAL A 67 -10.03 3.66 19.69
CA VAL A 67 -8.60 3.70 19.39
C VAL A 67 -8.07 5.08 19.76
N THR A 68 -7.28 5.14 20.83
CA THR A 68 -6.74 6.38 21.39
C THR A 68 -5.26 6.52 21.06
N PHE A 69 -4.95 7.49 20.22
CA PHE A 69 -3.61 7.96 19.97
C PHE A 69 -3.21 8.92 21.09
N LEU A 70 -1.94 8.86 21.49
CA LEU A 70 -1.39 9.65 22.59
C LEU A 70 -0.10 10.34 22.18
N TRP A 71 0.11 11.54 22.69
CA TRP A 71 1.40 12.21 22.65
C TRP A 71 1.73 12.79 24.02
N ARG A 72 3.00 12.66 24.41
CA ARG A 72 3.52 13.29 25.63
C ARG A 72 4.16 14.61 25.24
N GLY A 73 3.45 15.70 25.50
CA GLY A 73 3.90 17.05 25.18
C GLY A 73 5.03 17.53 26.08
N THR A 74 5.60 18.66 25.68
CA THR A 74 6.51 19.48 26.47
C THR A 74 5.82 20.81 26.81
N PRO A 75 6.39 21.65 27.70
CA PRO A 75 5.89 23.01 27.89
C PRO A 75 5.89 23.88 26.61
N ALA A 76 6.65 23.48 25.58
CA ALA A 76 6.71 24.18 24.30
C ALA A 76 5.68 23.66 23.27
N THR A 77 5.06 22.50 23.52
CA THR A 77 4.12 21.89 22.57
C THR A 77 2.87 22.75 22.44
N ARG A 78 2.66 23.35 21.26
CA ARG A 78 1.49 24.18 20.92
C ARG A 78 0.36 23.38 20.30
N ALA A 79 0.70 22.37 19.50
CA ALA A 79 -0.27 21.53 18.81
C ALA A 79 0.32 20.16 18.47
N VAL A 80 -0.54 19.16 18.42
CA VAL A 80 -0.21 17.83 17.91
C VAL A 80 -1.29 17.42 16.92
N GLN A 81 -0.88 16.98 15.73
CA GLN A 81 -1.77 16.38 14.74
C GLN A 81 -1.44 14.90 14.59
N VAL A 82 -2.47 14.05 14.57
CA VAL A 82 -2.34 12.64 14.23
C VAL A 82 -2.99 12.36 12.89
N LEU A 83 -2.30 11.65 12.01
CA LEU A 83 -2.80 11.38 10.66
C LEU A 83 -2.72 9.89 10.35
N PRO A 84 -3.73 9.09 10.75
CA PRO A 84 -3.83 7.73 10.29
C PRO A 84 -4.14 7.70 8.79
N ASN A 85 -3.57 6.71 8.10
CA ASN A 85 -3.63 6.59 6.65
C ASN A 85 -5.07 6.63 6.14
N LYS A 86 -5.35 7.63 5.28
CA LYS A 86 -6.68 7.89 4.69
C LYS A 86 -7.82 8.06 5.71
N LEU A 87 -7.52 8.32 6.98
CA LEU A 87 -8.54 8.77 7.93
C LEU A 87 -8.65 10.29 7.95
N GLY A 88 -7.53 11.02 7.96
CA GLY A 88 -7.56 12.48 7.95
C GLY A 88 -7.95 13.11 6.62
N ASP A 89 -8.84 14.11 6.66
CA ASP A 89 -9.16 14.94 5.49
C ASP A 89 -8.10 16.06 5.29
N PRO A 90 -7.35 16.07 4.18
CA PRO A 90 -6.36 17.12 3.91
C PRO A 90 -6.97 18.52 3.72
N ARG A 91 -8.29 18.64 3.51
CA ARG A 91 -9.00 19.91 3.37
C ARG A 91 -9.51 20.48 4.70
N ALA A 92 -9.59 19.66 5.74
CA ALA A 92 -9.96 20.05 7.09
C ALA A 92 -8.91 19.53 8.10
N PRO A 93 -7.65 19.99 7.99
CA PRO A 93 -6.53 19.47 8.77
C PRO A 93 -6.70 19.63 10.29
N GLU A 94 -7.51 20.59 10.73
CA GLU A 94 -7.89 20.81 12.14
C GLU A 94 -8.67 19.64 12.76
N GLY A 95 -9.40 18.85 11.96
CA GLY A 95 -10.15 17.69 12.45
C GLY A 95 -9.28 16.58 13.06
N ASN A 96 -7.97 16.66 12.82
CA ASN A 96 -6.97 15.71 13.27
C ASN A 96 -6.07 16.25 14.41
N LEU A 97 -6.39 17.43 14.95
CA LEU A 97 -5.69 17.96 16.11
C LEU A 97 -6.06 17.15 17.37
N MET A 98 -5.03 16.76 18.12
CA MET A 98 -5.20 16.12 19.41
C MET A 98 -5.67 17.13 20.45
N ARG A 99 -6.48 16.66 21.40
CA ARG A 99 -6.95 17.45 22.54
C ARG A 99 -5.93 17.37 23.67
N HIS A 100 -5.62 18.52 24.27
CA HIS A 100 -4.75 18.61 25.44
C HIS A 100 -5.55 18.41 26.73
N VAL A 101 -5.03 17.59 27.64
CA VAL A 101 -5.60 17.43 28.98
C VAL A 101 -5.04 18.53 29.88
N ALA A 102 -5.92 19.45 30.27
CA ALA A 102 -5.55 20.64 31.04
C ALA A 102 -4.73 20.29 32.30
N GLY A 103 -3.63 21.03 32.52
CA GLY A 103 -2.73 20.84 33.65
C GLY A 103 -1.77 19.66 33.54
N THR A 104 -1.69 18.99 32.39
CA THR A 104 -0.83 17.81 32.18
C THR A 104 0.04 17.91 30.92
N ASP A 105 0.87 16.90 30.65
CA ASP A 105 1.60 16.72 29.40
C ASP A 105 0.88 15.76 28.42
N VAL A 106 -0.39 15.41 28.66
CA VAL A 106 -1.13 14.42 27.87
C VAL A 106 -1.90 15.09 26.74
N TRP A 107 -1.65 14.63 25.52
CA TRP A 107 -2.44 14.92 24.33
C TRP A 107 -3.11 13.63 23.86
N HIS A 108 -4.39 13.69 23.49
CA HIS A 108 -5.13 12.50 23.06
C HIS A 108 -6.02 12.78 21.84
N TRP A 109 -6.24 11.75 21.04
CA TRP A 109 -7.22 11.77 19.94
C TRP A 109 -7.78 10.37 19.77
N THR A 110 -9.10 10.24 19.78
CA THR A 110 -9.76 8.93 19.87
C THR A 110 -10.78 8.74 18.76
N LEU A 111 -10.65 7.65 18.01
CA LEU A 111 -11.63 7.23 17.02
C LEU A 111 -12.40 5.99 17.47
N ARG A 112 -13.66 5.87 17.06
CA ARG A 112 -14.40 4.61 17.06
C ARG A 112 -14.22 3.92 15.71
N LEU A 113 -13.45 2.85 15.67
CA LEU A 113 -13.12 2.12 14.44
C LEU A 113 -13.64 0.68 14.52
N ARG A 114 -14.02 0.09 13.38
CA ARG A 114 -14.28 -1.35 13.27
C ARG A 114 -13.03 -2.14 13.69
N ALA A 115 -13.21 -3.25 14.40
CA ALA A 115 -12.16 -4.04 15.03
C ALA A 115 -11.22 -4.75 14.05
N ASP A 116 -11.55 -4.77 12.76
CA ASP A 116 -10.73 -5.28 11.67
C ASP A 116 -9.91 -4.21 10.94
N TRP A 117 -9.92 -2.96 11.43
CA TRP A 117 -9.12 -1.88 10.85
C TRP A 117 -7.62 -2.05 11.09
N ARG A 118 -6.84 -1.65 10.09
CA ARG A 118 -5.40 -1.43 10.21
C ARG A 118 -4.93 -0.24 9.37
N GLY A 119 -3.86 0.40 9.81
CA GLY A 119 -3.24 1.48 9.07
C GLY A 119 -1.99 2.02 9.75
N THR A 120 -1.09 2.56 8.92
CA THR A 120 -0.01 3.43 9.34
C THR A 120 -0.55 4.78 9.82
N TYR A 121 0.20 5.47 10.67
CA TYR A 121 -0.12 6.82 11.07
C TYR A 121 1.14 7.64 11.33
N ASP A 122 1.01 8.94 11.08
CA ASP A 122 2.03 9.94 11.36
C ASP A 122 1.60 10.86 12.50
N LEU A 123 2.54 11.30 13.33
CA LEU A 123 2.36 12.39 14.28
C LEU A 123 3.12 13.60 13.79
N TYR A 124 2.49 14.78 13.87
CA TYR A 124 3.12 16.06 13.57
C TYR A 124 3.01 16.95 14.80
N VAL A 125 4.13 17.49 15.26
CA VAL A 125 4.18 18.19 16.55
C VAL A 125 4.74 19.58 16.34
N ASP A 126 3.97 20.58 16.76
CA ASP A 126 4.38 21.97 16.84
C ASP A 126 4.98 22.25 18.22
N GLU A 127 6.30 22.46 18.28
CA GLU A 127 7.04 22.78 19.51
C GLU A 127 7.36 24.28 19.66
N GLY A 128 6.67 25.16 18.92
CA GLY A 128 6.84 26.60 19.08
C GLY A 128 7.85 27.28 18.15
N ASP A 129 8.51 26.54 17.27
CA ASP A 129 9.60 27.00 16.40
C ASP A 129 9.14 27.46 15.00
N GLY A 130 7.84 27.31 14.70
CA GLY A 130 7.23 27.65 13.41
C GLY A 130 6.28 28.85 13.42
N PRO A 131 5.63 29.12 12.27
CA PRO A 131 4.57 30.12 12.15
C PRO A 131 3.46 29.91 13.20
N ALA A 132 2.73 30.96 13.51
CA ALA A 132 1.61 30.86 14.45
C ALA A 132 0.43 30.08 13.81
N PRO A 133 -0.35 29.32 14.61
CA PRO A 133 -1.58 28.71 14.12
C PRO A 133 -2.50 29.76 13.47
N GLY A 134 -2.95 29.48 12.24
CA GLY A 134 -3.80 30.39 11.46
C GLY A 134 -3.03 31.25 10.43
N GLU A 135 -1.70 31.31 10.51
CA GLU A 135 -0.90 31.98 9.48
C GLU A 135 -0.85 31.16 8.16
N PRO A 136 -0.76 31.83 6.99
CA PRO A 136 -0.55 31.16 5.73
C PRO A 136 0.67 30.23 5.77
N GLY A 137 0.50 28.98 5.33
CA GLY A 137 1.57 27.98 5.30
C GLY A 137 1.75 27.19 6.59
N TYR A 138 1.06 27.51 7.68
CA TYR A 138 1.15 26.77 8.95
C TYR A 138 1.00 25.26 8.77
N TRP A 139 -0.05 24.81 8.08
CA TRP A 139 -0.31 23.38 7.85
C TRP A 139 0.76 22.70 7.00
N SER A 140 1.31 23.41 6.01
CA SER A 140 2.40 22.90 5.19
C SER A 140 3.67 22.74 6.02
N TRP A 141 3.95 23.68 6.91
CA TRP A 141 5.07 23.62 7.84
C TRP A 141 4.89 22.51 8.89
N LEU A 142 3.71 22.40 9.52
CA LEU A 142 3.40 21.37 10.52
C LEU A 142 3.55 19.97 9.93
N ARG A 143 3.12 19.76 8.68
CA ARG A 143 3.31 18.52 7.92
C ARG A 143 4.79 18.16 7.67
N GLY A 144 5.72 19.09 7.86
CA GLY A 144 7.16 18.83 7.88
C GLY A 144 7.70 18.41 9.26
N GLN A 145 6.94 18.62 10.34
CA GLN A 145 7.33 18.35 11.72
C GLN A 145 6.97 16.93 12.17
N VAL A 146 7.29 15.93 11.34
CA VAL A 146 7.02 14.52 11.64
C VAL A 146 7.73 14.13 12.95
N ARG A 147 7.03 13.37 13.80
CA ARG A 147 7.56 12.71 14.99
C ARG A 147 7.19 11.23 14.96
N THR A 148 8.11 10.41 15.45
CA THR A 148 7.84 9.00 15.71
C THR A 148 7.06 8.89 17.00
N ASP A 149 6.04 8.02 17.05
CA ASP A 149 5.38 7.67 18.29
C ASP A 149 6.35 6.85 19.17
N PRO A 150 6.85 7.40 20.30
CA PRO A 150 7.87 6.75 21.12
C PRO A 150 7.35 5.53 21.87
N TYR A 151 6.02 5.33 21.92
CA TYR A 151 5.38 4.22 22.63
C TYR A 151 4.84 3.15 21.68
N ASN A 152 5.02 3.32 20.36
CA ASN A 152 4.65 2.31 19.38
C ASN A 152 5.89 1.58 18.86
N SER A 153 6.04 0.30 19.22
CA SER A 153 7.11 -0.56 18.72
C SER A 153 6.84 -1.12 17.32
N ARG A 154 5.61 -1.00 16.83
CA ARG A 154 5.18 -1.47 15.52
C ARG A 154 5.43 -0.41 14.46
N THR A 155 6.43 -0.65 13.62
CA THR A 155 6.80 0.28 12.55
C THR A 155 6.99 -0.42 11.21
N LEU A 156 6.82 0.35 10.14
CA LEU A 156 7.12 -0.05 8.77
C LEU A 156 8.15 0.91 8.16
N PRO A 157 9.07 0.40 7.31
CA PRO A 157 9.97 1.28 6.60
C PRO A 157 9.19 2.15 5.61
N ARG A 158 9.69 3.36 5.36
CA ARG A 158 9.20 4.18 4.24
C ARG A 158 9.95 3.81 2.96
N ARG A 159 9.30 4.09 1.83
CA ARG A 159 9.83 3.81 0.49
C ARG A 159 11.11 4.57 0.17
N TRP A 160 11.09 5.90 0.28
CA TRP A 160 12.23 6.77 -0.09
C TRP A 160 13.06 7.21 1.12
N GLY A 161 13.16 6.35 2.13
CA GLY A 161 13.89 6.64 3.36
C GLY A 161 13.11 7.55 4.33
N GLY A 162 13.82 8.06 5.34
CA GLY A 162 13.23 8.71 6.50
C GLY A 162 12.96 7.74 7.65
N GLN A 163 12.44 8.27 8.75
CA GLN A 163 12.10 7.45 9.92
C GLN A 163 10.96 6.47 9.58
N PRO A 164 11.00 5.23 10.12
CA PRO A 164 9.90 4.29 10.00
C PRO A 164 8.57 4.92 10.44
N VAL A 165 7.48 4.51 9.79
CA VAL A 165 6.13 4.97 10.12
C VAL A 165 5.51 4.01 11.13
N GLY A 166 4.88 4.54 12.18
CA GLY A 166 4.14 3.74 13.15
C GLY A 166 2.87 3.16 12.50
N TYR A 167 2.43 1.99 12.97
CA TYR A 167 1.15 1.45 12.52
C TYR A 167 0.35 0.83 13.65
N ALA A 168 -0.95 0.68 13.41
CA ALA A 168 -1.89 0.03 14.29
C ALA A 168 -2.67 -1.04 13.53
N GLU A 169 -2.90 -2.17 14.20
CA GLU A 169 -3.74 -3.27 13.74
C GLU A 169 -4.66 -3.63 14.90
N LEU A 170 -5.97 -3.56 14.67
CA LEU A 170 -6.96 -3.89 15.67
C LEU A 170 -7.14 -5.41 15.79
N PRO A 171 -7.77 -5.91 16.88
CA PRO A 171 -7.73 -7.34 17.23
C PRO A 171 -8.20 -8.31 16.15
N ASP A 172 -9.14 -7.89 15.31
CA ASP A 172 -9.76 -8.70 14.27
C ASP A 172 -9.21 -8.35 12.88
N ALA A 173 -8.18 -7.50 12.79
CA ALA A 173 -7.55 -7.13 11.53
C ALA A 173 -6.84 -8.34 10.91
N PRO A 174 -6.85 -8.49 9.57
CA PRO A 174 -6.13 -9.57 8.92
C PRO A 174 -4.65 -9.56 9.31
N ARG A 175 -4.14 -10.70 9.79
CA ARG A 175 -2.76 -10.81 10.26
C ARG A 175 -1.82 -11.07 9.10
N ALA A 176 -0.70 -10.36 9.07
CA ALA A 176 0.36 -10.56 8.07
C ALA A 176 1.30 -11.74 8.43
N VAL A 177 0.74 -12.89 8.83
CA VAL A 177 1.50 -14.06 9.31
C VAL A 177 2.51 -14.58 8.29
N ASP A 178 2.17 -14.49 6.99
CA ASP A 178 3.04 -14.93 5.90
C ASP A 178 4.33 -14.11 5.78
N TRP A 179 4.43 -12.99 6.50
CA TRP A 179 5.61 -12.14 6.53
C TRP A 179 6.45 -12.29 7.79
N GLU A 180 6.07 -13.18 8.70
CA GLU A 180 6.82 -13.45 9.92
C GLU A 180 8.02 -14.37 9.61
N PRO A 181 9.18 -14.16 10.26
CA PRO A 181 10.33 -15.03 10.07
C PRO A 181 10.05 -16.46 10.53
N ARG A 182 10.31 -17.42 9.65
CA ARG A 182 10.19 -18.87 9.92
C ARG A 182 11.55 -19.54 9.72
N PRO A 183 12.29 -19.87 10.81
CA PRO A 183 13.65 -20.42 10.71
C PRO A 183 13.76 -21.74 9.96
N GLU A 184 12.68 -22.53 9.93
CA GLU A 184 12.58 -23.84 9.30
C GLU A 184 12.29 -23.79 7.80
N VAL A 185 11.84 -22.65 7.28
CA VAL A 185 11.47 -22.48 5.88
C VAL A 185 12.73 -22.32 5.01
N PRO A 186 12.91 -23.14 3.95
CA PRO A 186 13.97 -22.96 2.96
C PRO A 186 13.90 -21.55 2.35
N ARG A 187 15.06 -20.90 2.23
CA ARG A 187 15.13 -19.51 1.76
C ARG A 187 15.55 -19.46 0.31
N GLY A 188 14.77 -18.74 -0.49
CA GLY A 188 15.19 -18.30 -1.80
C GLY A 188 16.35 -17.30 -1.74
N THR A 189 16.90 -17.00 -2.91
CA THR A 189 17.98 -16.04 -3.08
C THR A 189 17.47 -14.79 -3.75
N VAL A 190 17.90 -13.62 -3.27
CA VAL A 190 17.67 -12.34 -3.95
C VAL A 190 19.00 -11.81 -4.44
N THR A 191 19.08 -11.51 -5.72
CA THR A 191 20.23 -10.84 -6.34
C THR A 191 19.82 -9.46 -6.86
N GLU A 192 20.70 -8.47 -6.73
CA GLU A 192 20.47 -7.11 -7.23
C GLU A 192 21.32 -6.88 -8.49
N HIS A 193 20.68 -6.32 -9.52
CA HIS A 193 21.27 -6.13 -10.84
C HIS A 193 20.97 -4.74 -11.37
N VAL A 194 21.71 -4.32 -12.39
CA VAL A 194 21.43 -3.13 -13.18
C VAL A 194 21.18 -3.56 -14.63
N VAL A 195 19.98 -3.29 -15.13
CA VAL A 195 19.52 -3.67 -16.48
C VAL A 195 19.46 -2.42 -17.35
N ALA A 196 20.25 -2.38 -18.42
CA ALA A 196 20.18 -1.30 -19.38
C ALA A 196 18.88 -1.39 -20.21
N SER A 197 18.26 -0.26 -20.51
CA SER A 197 17.05 -0.17 -21.30
C SER A 197 17.20 0.86 -22.41
N GLU A 198 17.03 0.41 -23.66
CA GLU A 198 16.99 1.30 -24.81
C GLU A 198 15.65 2.03 -24.86
N LEU A 199 14.56 1.34 -24.52
CA LEU A 199 13.20 1.91 -24.50
C LEU A 199 13.02 3.02 -23.46
N LEU A 200 13.72 2.94 -22.32
CA LEU A 200 13.70 3.99 -21.29
C LEU A 200 14.83 5.02 -21.47
N GLY A 201 15.84 4.71 -22.29
CA GLY A 201 17.03 5.54 -22.45
C GLY A 201 17.89 5.65 -21.18
N ASP A 202 17.79 4.68 -20.27
CA ASP A 202 18.47 4.64 -18.97
C ASP A 202 18.63 3.19 -18.49
N SER A 203 19.21 2.97 -17.31
CA SER A 203 19.29 1.66 -16.65
C SER A 203 18.36 1.55 -15.44
N ARG A 204 18.04 0.31 -15.06
CA ARG A 204 17.20 0.02 -13.90
C ARG A 204 17.82 -0.94 -12.93
N ARG A 205 17.84 -0.57 -11.64
CA ARG A 205 18.06 -1.58 -10.61
C ARG A 205 16.86 -2.51 -10.56
N VAL A 206 17.19 -3.79 -10.48
CA VAL A 206 16.23 -4.88 -10.45
C VAL A 206 16.64 -5.86 -9.37
N TRP A 207 15.72 -6.24 -8.51
CA TRP A 207 15.89 -7.39 -7.63
C TRP A 207 15.28 -8.61 -8.30
N LEU A 208 16.09 -9.67 -8.42
CA LEU A 208 15.67 -10.97 -8.94
C LEU A 208 15.63 -11.97 -7.78
N TYR A 209 14.44 -12.46 -7.48
CA TYR A 209 14.22 -13.53 -6.51
C TYR A 209 14.16 -14.88 -7.24
N GLU A 210 14.97 -15.82 -6.76
CA GLU A 210 14.98 -17.22 -7.13
C GLU A 210 14.48 -18.05 -5.93
N PRO A 211 13.53 -18.98 -6.12
CA PRO A 211 13.05 -19.83 -5.03
C PRO A 211 14.15 -20.78 -4.55
N ALA A 212 14.03 -21.27 -3.32
CA ALA A 212 15.02 -22.18 -2.72
C ALA A 212 15.26 -23.43 -3.61
N ALA A 213 16.52 -23.87 -3.72
CA ALA A 213 16.92 -24.96 -4.62
C ALA A 213 16.24 -26.30 -4.28
N GLU A 214 15.86 -26.50 -3.01
CA GLU A 214 15.07 -27.63 -2.53
C GLU A 214 13.69 -27.73 -3.21
N HIS A 215 13.23 -26.65 -3.83
CA HIS A 215 11.97 -26.58 -4.55
C HIS A 215 12.11 -26.76 -6.06
N ALA A 216 13.33 -26.93 -6.59
CA ALA A 216 13.56 -27.10 -8.02
C ALA A 216 12.79 -28.28 -8.62
N GLY A 217 12.60 -29.37 -7.87
CA GLY A 217 11.80 -30.53 -8.28
C GLY A 217 10.28 -30.29 -8.36
N ARG A 218 9.79 -29.15 -7.85
CA ARG A 218 8.39 -28.72 -7.94
C ARG A 218 8.16 -27.70 -9.07
N THR A 219 9.21 -27.32 -9.79
CA THR A 219 9.10 -26.44 -10.96
C THR A 219 8.43 -27.19 -12.10
N ALA A 220 7.36 -26.62 -12.66
CA ALA A 220 6.68 -27.21 -13.81
C ALA A 220 7.62 -27.27 -15.04
N ALA A 221 7.39 -28.23 -15.93
CA ALA A 221 8.22 -28.46 -17.12
C ALA A 221 8.35 -27.24 -18.06
N GLY A 222 7.42 -26.28 -17.98
CA GLY A 222 7.41 -25.03 -18.76
C GLY A 222 8.07 -23.83 -18.09
N GLY A 223 8.95 -24.04 -17.11
CA GLY A 223 9.66 -22.98 -16.39
C GLY A 223 8.90 -22.44 -15.17
N LEU A 224 9.55 -21.57 -14.40
CA LEU A 224 9.01 -20.90 -13.22
C LEU A 224 7.90 -19.91 -13.63
N PRO A 225 6.75 -19.88 -12.94
CA PRO A 225 5.84 -18.73 -12.98
C PRO A 225 6.61 -17.45 -12.63
N VAL A 226 6.16 -16.33 -13.17
CA VAL A 226 6.84 -15.04 -13.02
C VAL A 226 5.95 -14.03 -12.33
N LEU A 227 6.48 -13.38 -11.30
CA LEU A 227 5.92 -12.18 -10.70
C LEU A 227 6.76 -10.96 -11.11
N VAL A 228 6.22 -10.05 -11.92
CA VAL A 228 6.77 -8.71 -12.12
C VAL A 228 6.11 -7.78 -11.11
N LEU A 229 6.84 -7.39 -10.06
CA LEU A 229 6.30 -6.53 -8.99
C LEU A 229 6.93 -5.13 -9.06
N LEU A 230 6.09 -4.15 -9.42
CA LEU A 230 6.49 -2.75 -9.50
C LEU A 230 6.77 -2.15 -8.12
N ASP A 231 7.45 -1.02 -8.09
CA ASP A 231 7.96 -0.39 -6.86
C ASP A 231 8.96 -1.30 -6.11
N GLY A 232 9.82 -1.96 -6.89
CA GLY A 232 10.68 -3.04 -6.44
C GLY A 232 11.54 -2.68 -5.23
N GLU A 233 12.07 -1.45 -5.19
CA GLU A 233 12.96 -0.98 -4.13
C GLU A 233 12.30 -0.92 -2.75
N HIS A 234 10.97 -0.91 -2.72
CA HIS A 234 10.22 -0.96 -1.47
C HIS A 234 9.89 -2.38 -1.06
N TRP A 235 9.41 -3.20 -1.99
CA TRP A 235 9.09 -4.60 -1.72
C TRP A 235 10.33 -5.39 -1.33
N GLN A 236 11.46 -5.11 -1.98
CA GLN A 236 12.75 -5.72 -1.70
C GLN A 236 13.86 -4.67 -1.86
N PRO A 237 14.75 -4.48 -0.87
CA PRO A 237 14.88 -5.23 0.38
C PRO A 237 14.04 -4.72 1.55
N ARG A 238 13.32 -3.58 1.42
CA ARG A 238 12.77 -2.87 2.59
C ARG A 238 11.66 -3.65 3.31
N LEU A 239 10.64 -4.12 2.59
CA LEU A 239 9.53 -4.88 3.18
C LEU A 239 9.82 -6.39 3.30
N GLY A 240 10.85 -6.88 2.60
CA GLY A 240 11.30 -8.26 2.68
C GLY A 240 10.39 -9.24 1.95
N LEU A 241 9.99 -8.93 0.71
CA LEU A 241 9.13 -9.78 -0.13
C LEU A 241 9.61 -11.23 -0.20
N ALA A 242 10.92 -11.47 -0.26
CA ALA A 242 11.47 -12.84 -0.35
C ALA A 242 10.89 -13.75 0.74
N ARG A 243 10.71 -13.24 1.96
CA ARG A 243 10.13 -14.01 3.07
C ARG A 243 8.68 -14.39 2.84
N LEU A 244 7.88 -13.49 2.26
CA LEU A 244 6.51 -13.82 1.87
C LEU A 244 6.52 -15.00 0.89
N LEU A 245 7.34 -14.90 -0.16
CA LEU A 245 7.39 -15.90 -1.21
C LEU A 245 7.88 -17.24 -0.66
N ASP A 246 8.95 -17.24 0.13
CA ASP A 246 9.48 -18.42 0.81
C ASP A 246 8.38 -19.14 1.61
N ASN A 247 7.65 -18.39 2.45
CA ASN A 247 6.59 -18.93 3.30
C ASN A 247 5.42 -19.50 2.48
N LEU A 248 4.93 -18.76 1.48
CA LEU A 248 3.83 -19.23 0.61
C LEU A 248 4.22 -20.49 -0.19
N ILE A 249 5.47 -20.55 -0.67
CA ILE A 249 6.01 -21.70 -1.43
C ILE A 249 6.20 -22.92 -0.51
N ALA A 250 6.69 -22.71 0.71
CA ALA A 250 6.86 -23.78 1.70
C ALA A 250 5.52 -24.38 2.13
N ASP A 251 4.50 -23.54 2.29
CA ASP A 251 3.14 -23.99 2.62
C ASP A 251 2.37 -24.57 1.42
N GLY A 252 2.98 -24.55 0.21
CA GLY A 252 2.35 -25.05 -1.01
C GLY A 252 1.17 -24.22 -1.50
N ARG A 253 1.00 -22.99 -0.99
CA ARG A 253 -0.09 -22.07 -1.38
C ARG A 253 0.16 -21.42 -2.74
N VAL A 254 1.42 -21.38 -3.18
CA VAL A 254 1.83 -21.03 -4.54
C VAL A 254 2.93 -22.01 -4.99
N PRO A 255 3.05 -22.29 -6.31
CA PRO A 255 4.19 -23.01 -6.85
C PRO A 255 5.49 -22.20 -6.66
N PRO A 256 6.68 -22.84 -6.72
CA PRO A 256 7.93 -22.10 -6.80
C PRO A 256 7.90 -21.17 -8.01
N LEU A 257 8.18 -19.88 -7.76
CA LEU A 257 8.08 -18.80 -8.76
C LEU A 257 9.31 -17.91 -8.69
N ALA A 258 9.64 -17.26 -9.80
CA ALA A 258 10.63 -16.19 -9.84
C ALA A 258 9.94 -14.83 -9.70
N ALA A 259 10.56 -13.89 -8.98
CA ALA A 259 10.06 -12.51 -8.93
C ALA A 259 11.10 -11.54 -9.50
N VAL A 260 10.65 -10.65 -10.38
CA VAL A 260 11.45 -9.62 -11.04
C VAL A 260 10.92 -8.26 -10.60
N LEU A 261 11.72 -7.51 -9.86
CA LEU A 261 11.28 -6.29 -9.19
C LEU A 261 12.07 -5.08 -9.69
N PRO A 262 11.59 -4.35 -10.72
CA PRO A 262 12.25 -3.12 -11.17
C PRO A 262 12.02 -1.97 -10.19
N GLU A 263 13.06 -1.18 -9.93
CA GLU A 263 12.94 0.06 -9.15
C GLU A 263 12.14 1.12 -9.92
N SER A 264 11.49 2.03 -9.18
CA SER A 264 10.88 3.24 -9.78
C SER A 264 11.72 4.51 -9.63
N VAL A 265 12.95 4.39 -9.13
CA VAL A 265 13.95 5.47 -8.92
C VAL A 265 13.52 6.51 -7.90
N ASP A 266 12.62 7.41 -8.28
CA ASP A 266 12.16 8.53 -7.48
C ASP A 266 10.68 8.86 -7.80
N ALA A 267 10.13 9.83 -7.08
CA ALA A 267 8.73 10.20 -7.23
C ALA A 267 8.39 10.71 -8.65
N GLY A 268 9.27 11.51 -9.25
CA GLY A 268 9.03 12.13 -10.56
C GLY A 268 9.10 11.11 -11.69
N THR A 269 10.15 10.28 -11.70
CA THR A 269 10.29 9.17 -12.64
C THR A 269 9.15 8.18 -12.51
N ARG A 270 8.72 7.85 -11.29
CA ARG A 270 7.57 7.00 -11.06
C ARG A 270 6.29 7.57 -11.67
N TRP A 271 6.01 8.85 -11.52
CA TRP A 271 4.87 9.49 -12.20
C TRP A 271 5.02 9.45 -13.71
N ALA A 272 6.20 9.74 -14.23
CA ALA A 272 6.43 9.77 -15.67
C ALA A 272 6.25 8.39 -16.31
N GLN A 273 6.65 7.31 -15.62
CA GLN A 273 6.69 5.94 -16.17
C GLN A 273 5.45 5.10 -15.81
N LEU A 274 4.86 5.30 -14.62
CA LEU A 274 3.75 4.48 -14.12
C LEU A 274 2.35 5.08 -14.37
N THR A 275 2.21 5.92 -15.39
CA THR A 275 0.92 6.42 -15.89
C THR A 275 0.67 5.93 -17.31
N CYS A 276 0.49 4.61 -17.43
CA CYS A 276 0.14 3.93 -18.69
C CYS A 276 1.10 4.21 -19.87
N ARG A 277 2.41 4.31 -19.62
CA ARG A 277 3.40 4.57 -20.68
C ARG A 277 3.72 3.31 -21.49
N PRO A 278 3.53 3.31 -22.82
CA PRO A 278 3.87 2.17 -23.67
C PRO A 278 5.36 1.81 -23.62
N GLU A 279 6.24 2.80 -23.47
CA GLU A 279 7.69 2.59 -23.41
C GLU A 279 8.08 1.78 -22.17
N PHE A 280 7.45 2.07 -21.03
CA PHE A 280 7.69 1.33 -19.79
C PHE A 280 7.17 -0.11 -19.88
N VAL A 281 5.96 -0.32 -20.42
CA VAL A 281 5.46 -1.70 -20.66
C VAL A 281 6.34 -2.44 -21.64
N GLY A 282 6.82 -1.76 -22.69
CA GLY A 282 7.77 -2.30 -23.63
C GLY A 282 9.08 -2.73 -22.96
N PHE A 283 9.61 -1.94 -22.02
CA PHE A 283 10.78 -2.34 -21.21
C PHE A 283 10.48 -3.61 -20.42
N LEU A 284 9.34 -3.70 -19.71
CA LEU A 284 8.99 -4.89 -18.94
C LEU A 284 8.93 -6.14 -19.82
N GLU A 285 8.27 -6.05 -20.97
CA GLU A 285 8.03 -7.18 -21.87
C GLU A 285 9.26 -7.59 -22.68
N ARG A 286 9.96 -6.62 -23.29
CA ARG A 286 10.94 -6.88 -24.36
C ARG A 286 12.39 -6.78 -23.91
N GLU A 287 12.65 -6.22 -22.73
CA GLU A 287 14.02 -6.05 -22.21
C GLU A 287 14.18 -6.76 -20.87
N LEU A 288 13.31 -6.44 -19.89
CA LEU A 288 13.43 -6.94 -18.52
C LEU A 288 13.17 -8.46 -18.41
N LEU A 289 12.05 -8.95 -18.95
CA LEU A 289 11.73 -10.38 -18.89
C LEU A 289 12.71 -11.25 -19.69
N PRO A 290 13.12 -10.88 -20.92
CA PRO A 290 14.19 -11.59 -21.63
C PRO A 290 15.52 -11.59 -20.88
N TRP A 291 15.91 -10.46 -20.26
CA TRP A 291 17.09 -10.41 -19.41
C TRP A 291 16.98 -11.40 -18.23
N ALA A 292 15.85 -11.42 -17.53
CA ALA A 292 15.64 -12.31 -16.40
C ALA A 292 15.59 -13.79 -16.82
N ALA A 293 15.07 -14.10 -18.02
CA ALA A 293 15.07 -15.43 -18.60
C ALA A 293 16.48 -15.93 -18.97
N GLY A 294 17.44 -15.03 -19.15
CA GLY A 294 18.86 -15.38 -19.26
C GLY A 294 19.51 -15.83 -17.94
N ALA A 295 18.89 -15.49 -16.80
CA ALA A 295 19.38 -15.86 -15.47
C ALA A 295 18.62 -17.05 -14.86
N LEU A 296 17.31 -17.17 -15.09
CA LEU A 296 16.43 -18.21 -14.53
C LEU A 296 15.54 -18.82 -15.63
N PRO A 297 15.11 -20.09 -15.49
CA PRO A 297 14.22 -20.74 -16.45
C PRO A 297 12.78 -20.24 -16.29
N LEU A 298 12.49 -19.04 -16.79
CA LEU A 298 11.17 -18.39 -16.68
C LEU A 298 10.17 -18.97 -17.70
N THR A 299 8.89 -18.98 -17.33
CA THR A 299 7.82 -19.36 -18.26
C THR A 299 7.48 -18.23 -19.22
N GLU A 300 7.18 -18.59 -20.47
CA GLU A 300 6.59 -17.68 -21.46
C GLU A 300 5.06 -17.69 -21.44
N ASP A 301 4.44 -18.61 -20.69
CA ASP A 301 2.99 -18.71 -20.57
C ASP A 301 2.40 -17.48 -19.86
N PRO A 302 1.58 -16.65 -20.53
CA PRO A 302 0.93 -15.51 -19.89
C PRO A 302 0.03 -15.90 -18.71
N ALA A 303 -0.60 -17.09 -18.73
CA ALA A 303 -1.46 -17.54 -17.63
C ALA A 303 -0.67 -17.74 -16.32
N ARG A 304 0.65 -17.89 -16.40
CA ARG A 304 1.58 -18.07 -15.28
C ARG A 304 2.49 -16.85 -15.06
N THR A 305 2.16 -15.72 -15.70
CA THR A 305 2.91 -14.46 -15.58
C THR A 305 1.99 -13.40 -14.96
N VAL A 306 2.38 -12.90 -13.79
CA VAL A 306 1.66 -11.87 -13.03
C VAL A 306 2.43 -10.56 -13.13
N VAL A 307 1.76 -9.48 -13.51
CA VAL A 307 2.23 -8.11 -13.27
C VAL A 307 1.45 -7.53 -12.09
N ALA A 308 2.17 -6.98 -11.12
CA ALA A 308 1.61 -6.55 -9.86
C ALA A 308 2.08 -5.14 -9.48
N GLY A 309 1.22 -4.36 -8.84
CA GLY A 309 1.60 -3.05 -8.34
C GLY A 309 0.53 -2.35 -7.51
N GLN A 310 0.95 -1.26 -6.87
CA GLN A 310 0.12 -0.47 -5.97
C GLN A 310 -0.04 0.96 -6.50
N SER A 311 -1.20 1.58 -6.34
CA SER A 311 -1.40 2.97 -6.77
C SER A 311 -1.15 3.14 -8.28
N LEU A 312 -0.22 4.01 -8.70
CA LEU A 312 0.25 4.09 -10.09
C LEU A 312 0.82 2.77 -10.63
N GLY A 313 1.48 1.98 -9.79
CA GLY A 313 1.91 0.63 -10.14
C GLY A 313 0.71 -0.29 -10.42
N GLY A 314 -0.39 -0.15 -9.68
CA GLY A 314 -1.62 -0.91 -9.94
C GLY A 314 -2.30 -0.51 -11.25
N LEU A 315 -2.34 0.80 -11.53
CA LEU A 315 -2.79 1.33 -12.83
C LEU A 315 -1.93 0.76 -13.97
N THR A 316 -0.61 0.79 -13.82
CA THR A 316 0.34 0.28 -14.82
C THR A 316 0.28 -1.23 -14.97
N ALA A 317 0.04 -1.99 -13.90
CA ALA A 317 -0.13 -3.44 -13.98
C ALA A 317 -1.36 -3.81 -14.82
N ALA A 318 -2.51 -3.15 -14.60
CA ALA A 318 -3.69 -3.33 -15.44
C ALA A 318 -3.44 -2.92 -16.89
N TYR A 319 -2.76 -1.79 -17.10
CA TYR A 319 -2.38 -1.33 -18.44
C TYR A 319 -1.44 -2.31 -19.15
N ALA A 320 -0.40 -2.81 -18.49
CA ALA A 320 0.55 -3.76 -19.04
C ALA A 320 -0.12 -5.06 -19.47
N ALA A 321 -1.04 -5.57 -18.65
CA ALA A 321 -1.83 -6.76 -18.99
C ALA A 321 -2.79 -6.51 -20.16
N ALA A 322 -3.42 -5.33 -20.23
CA ALA A 322 -4.29 -4.98 -21.35
C ALA A 322 -3.51 -4.73 -22.67
N HIS A 323 -2.32 -4.15 -22.56
CA HIS A 323 -1.45 -3.80 -23.69
C HIS A 323 -0.73 -5.02 -24.27
N SER A 324 -0.21 -5.89 -23.40
CA SER A 324 0.54 -7.11 -23.76
C SER A 324 -0.07 -8.35 -23.11
N PRO A 325 -1.35 -8.70 -23.43
CA PRO A 325 -2.07 -9.80 -22.77
C PRO A 325 -1.49 -11.18 -23.07
N LEU A 326 -0.72 -11.30 -24.15
CA LEU A 326 -0.01 -12.54 -24.50
C LEU A 326 1.30 -12.71 -23.72
N ARG A 327 1.72 -11.71 -22.93
CA ARG A 327 2.84 -11.83 -21.99
C ARG A 327 2.37 -11.78 -20.54
N PHE A 328 1.44 -10.90 -20.22
CA PHE A 328 0.92 -10.72 -18.86
C PHE A 328 -0.55 -11.14 -18.79
N GLY A 329 -0.80 -12.43 -18.52
CA GLY A 329 -2.16 -12.97 -18.42
C GLY A 329 -2.82 -12.71 -17.07
N ASN A 330 -2.11 -12.11 -16.10
CA ASN A 330 -2.65 -11.79 -14.78
C ASN A 330 -2.22 -10.40 -14.31
N ALA A 331 -3.18 -9.60 -13.88
CA ALA A 331 -2.94 -8.30 -13.26
C ALA A 331 -3.35 -8.32 -11.78
N LEU A 332 -2.39 -8.15 -10.88
CA LEU A 332 -2.62 -7.99 -9.45
C LEU A 332 -2.54 -6.50 -9.09
N VAL A 333 -3.68 -5.91 -8.80
CA VAL A 333 -3.87 -4.47 -8.69
C VAL A 333 -4.30 -4.12 -7.27
N GLN A 334 -3.48 -3.34 -6.57
CA GLN A 334 -3.78 -2.89 -5.22
C GLN A 334 -3.94 -1.38 -5.21
N SER A 335 -5.12 -0.90 -4.84
CA SER A 335 -5.45 0.52 -4.76
C SER A 335 -5.06 1.30 -6.02
N GLY A 336 -5.30 0.70 -7.19
CA GLY A 336 -4.88 1.24 -8.49
C GLY A 336 -5.43 2.65 -8.74
N SER A 337 -4.61 3.52 -9.29
CA SER A 337 -4.98 4.93 -9.53
C SER A 337 -5.89 5.12 -10.75
N PHE A 338 -7.01 4.40 -10.83
CA PHE A 338 -7.95 4.46 -11.96
C PHE A 338 -8.70 5.78 -12.07
N TRP A 339 -8.64 6.65 -11.07
CA TRP A 339 -9.07 8.03 -11.21
C TRP A 339 -8.23 8.80 -12.24
N TRP A 340 -7.03 8.32 -12.59
CA TRP A 340 -6.10 8.99 -13.51
C TRP A 340 -6.64 9.01 -14.95
N PRO A 341 -6.36 10.08 -15.72
CA PRO A 341 -5.78 11.36 -15.29
C PRO A 341 -6.74 12.23 -14.46
N ASN A 342 -6.21 13.23 -13.76
CA ASN A 342 -7.04 14.19 -13.06
C ASN A 342 -7.48 15.31 -14.03
N GLY A 343 -8.66 15.18 -14.64
CA GLY A 343 -9.18 16.18 -15.59
C GLY A 343 -10.25 15.64 -16.52
N PRO A 344 -10.47 16.29 -17.69
CA PRO A 344 -11.47 15.86 -18.68
C PRO A 344 -11.30 14.43 -19.20
N GLY A 345 -10.07 13.88 -19.13
CA GLY A 345 -9.76 12.51 -19.52
C GLY A 345 -9.86 11.48 -18.40
N ALA A 346 -10.41 11.82 -17.23
CA ALA A 346 -10.40 10.95 -16.06
C ALA A 346 -10.93 9.55 -16.34
N GLU A 347 -10.34 8.57 -15.65
CA GLU A 347 -10.66 7.15 -15.81
C GLU A 347 -10.41 6.61 -17.22
N TRP A 348 -9.43 7.19 -17.90
CA TRP A 348 -9.05 6.83 -19.27
C TRP A 348 -8.88 5.32 -19.45
N LEU A 349 -8.12 4.65 -18.57
CA LEU A 349 -7.88 3.21 -18.70
C LEU A 349 -9.17 2.39 -18.54
N THR A 350 -10.10 2.82 -17.69
CA THR A 350 -11.41 2.16 -17.55
C THR A 350 -12.20 2.26 -18.85
N ALA A 351 -12.19 3.42 -19.52
CA ALA A 351 -12.86 3.60 -20.81
C ALA A 351 -12.23 2.74 -21.91
N GLU A 352 -10.89 2.64 -21.93
CA GLU A 352 -10.17 1.80 -22.87
C GLU A 352 -10.50 0.30 -22.68
N LEU A 353 -10.54 -0.18 -21.44
CA LEU A 353 -10.93 -1.56 -21.13
C LEU A 353 -12.37 -1.85 -21.53
N ALA A 354 -13.28 -0.88 -21.36
CA ALA A 354 -14.67 -1.00 -21.83
C ALA A 354 -14.73 -1.17 -23.36
N ALA A 355 -13.93 -0.39 -24.09
CA ALA A 355 -13.90 -0.40 -25.55
C ALA A 355 -13.20 -1.65 -26.12
N ALA A 356 -12.18 -2.17 -25.44
CA ALA A 356 -11.42 -3.33 -25.88
C ALA A 356 -12.18 -4.66 -25.74
N GLY A 357 -13.15 -4.74 -24.83
CA GLY A 357 -13.87 -5.98 -24.48
C GLY A 357 -13.01 -6.94 -23.65
N ARG A 358 -13.42 -8.23 -23.59
CA ARG A 358 -12.70 -9.26 -22.84
C ARG A 358 -11.38 -9.63 -23.52
N LEU A 359 -10.28 -9.39 -22.82
CA LEU A 359 -8.92 -9.83 -23.13
C LEU A 359 -8.62 -11.14 -22.37
N PRO A 360 -7.64 -11.95 -22.78
CA PRO A 360 -7.24 -13.17 -22.08
C PRO A 360 -6.40 -12.83 -20.83
N VAL A 361 -6.97 -12.03 -19.93
CA VAL A 361 -6.33 -11.52 -18.71
C VAL A 361 -7.25 -11.77 -17.52
N ARG A 362 -6.69 -12.27 -16.43
CA ARG A 362 -7.35 -12.32 -15.12
C ARG A 362 -6.99 -11.10 -14.30
N PHE A 363 -7.99 -10.44 -13.71
CA PHE A 363 -7.81 -9.27 -12.88
C PHE A 363 -8.10 -9.60 -11.41
N TRP A 364 -7.12 -9.32 -10.54
CA TRP A 364 -7.29 -9.35 -9.09
C TRP A 364 -7.15 -7.94 -8.54
N LEU A 365 -8.24 -7.39 -8.01
CA LEU A 365 -8.39 -6.00 -7.62
C LEU A 365 -8.64 -5.91 -6.10
N SER A 366 -7.86 -5.12 -5.39
CA SER A 366 -8.04 -4.86 -3.95
C SER A 366 -7.96 -3.36 -3.64
N PHE A 367 -8.88 -2.83 -2.83
CA PHE A 367 -8.95 -1.40 -2.50
C PHE A 367 -9.31 -1.17 -1.03
N GLY A 368 -8.75 -0.13 -0.41
CA GLY A 368 -9.08 0.25 0.95
C GLY A 368 -10.41 0.99 1.02
N GLU A 369 -11.26 0.63 1.98
CA GLU A 369 -12.55 1.30 2.25
C GLU A 369 -12.38 2.80 2.57
N GLN A 370 -11.22 3.20 3.12
CA GLN A 370 -10.95 4.60 3.47
C GLN A 370 -10.44 5.42 2.27
N GLU A 371 -10.29 4.84 1.07
CA GLU A 371 -9.76 5.53 -0.10
C GLU A 371 -10.82 6.33 -0.87
N TRP A 372 -11.48 7.29 -0.25
CA TRP A 372 -12.66 7.99 -0.82
C TRP A 372 -12.45 8.62 -2.21
N VAL A 373 -11.20 8.93 -2.59
CA VAL A 373 -10.86 9.43 -3.94
C VAL A 373 -10.75 8.29 -4.96
N ALA A 374 -10.12 7.17 -4.59
CA ALA A 374 -9.82 6.08 -5.52
C ALA A 374 -10.97 5.05 -5.62
N LEU A 375 -11.66 4.80 -4.50
CA LEU A 375 -12.66 3.76 -4.38
C LEU A 375 -13.84 3.91 -5.36
N PRO A 376 -14.39 5.12 -5.63
CA PRO A 376 -15.45 5.27 -6.63
C PRO A 376 -15.00 4.87 -8.04
N ALA A 377 -13.78 5.24 -8.45
CA ALA A 377 -13.22 4.86 -9.75
C ALA A 377 -12.95 3.35 -9.82
N ALA A 378 -12.49 2.76 -8.71
CA ALA A 378 -12.29 1.32 -8.59
C ALA A 378 -13.59 0.51 -8.75
N ARG A 379 -14.68 0.96 -8.12
CA ARG A 379 -16.00 0.33 -8.25
C ARG A 379 -16.52 0.42 -9.69
N ARG A 380 -16.34 1.57 -10.36
CA ARG A 380 -16.66 1.71 -11.79
C ARG A 380 -15.82 0.78 -12.67
N LEU A 381 -14.52 0.64 -12.41
CA LEU A 381 -13.69 -0.33 -13.12
C LEU A 381 -14.22 -1.76 -12.96
N ARG A 382 -14.53 -2.18 -11.73
CA ARG A 382 -15.13 -3.49 -11.47
C ARG A 382 -16.39 -3.69 -12.31
N ASP A 383 -17.31 -2.72 -12.28
CA ASP A 383 -18.58 -2.81 -13.01
C ASP A 383 -18.35 -2.87 -14.53
N THR A 384 -17.38 -2.11 -15.04
CA THR A 384 -16.95 -2.14 -16.44
C THR A 384 -16.37 -3.50 -16.83
N LEU A 385 -15.49 -4.09 -16.02
CA LEU A 385 -14.92 -5.42 -16.30
C LEU A 385 -16.01 -6.49 -16.29
N THR A 386 -16.91 -6.47 -15.31
CA THR A 386 -18.06 -7.38 -15.28
C THR A 386 -18.93 -7.22 -16.53
N ALA A 387 -19.24 -5.99 -16.94
CA ALA A 387 -20.03 -5.73 -18.14
C ALA A 387 -19.32 -6.13 -19.44
N ALA A 388 -17.99 -6.06 -19.47
CA ALA A 388 -17.16 -6.55 -20.57
C ALA A 388 -17.00 -8.08 -20.58
N GLY A 389 -17.60 -8.78 -19.61
CA GLY A 389 -17.67 -10.23 -19.54
C GLY A 389 -16.53 -10.90 -18.78
N TYR A 390 -15.77 -10.20 -17.93
CA TYR A 390 -14.75 -10.81 -17.06
C TYR A 390 -15.40 -11.49 -15.85
N ASP A 391 -15.98 -12.68 -16.03
CA ASP A 391 -16.65 -13.43 -14.95
C ASP A 391 -15.68 -13.92 -13.86
N ASP A 392 -14.38 -13.91 -14.14
CA ASP A 392 -13.29 -14.33 -13.28
C ASP A 392 -12.54 -13.17 -12.60
N VAL A 393 -13.05 -11.94 -12.71
CA VAL A 393 -12.51 -10.80 -11.96
C VAL A 393 -12.74 -10.99 -10.47
N VAL A 394 -11.68 -10.83 -9.69
CA VAL A 394 -11.79 -10.78 -8.22
C VAL A 394 -11.69 -9.33 -7.78
N TYR A 395 -12.68 -8.86 -7.03
CA TYR A 395 -12.70 -7.52 -6.45
C TYR A 395 -12.91 -7.59 -4.94
N ARG A 396 -12.01 -6.95 -4.19
CA ARG A 396 -12.02 -6.93 -2.72
C ARG A 396 -11.92 -5.51 -2.21
N GLU A 397 -12.70 -5.23 -1.16
CA GLU A 397 -12.53 -4.03 -0.33
C GLU A 397 -12.03 -4.48 1.05
N PHE A 398 -11.02 -3.81 1.60
CA PHE A 398 -10.48 -4.09 2.93
C PHE A 398 -10.61 -2.88 3.85
N ASN A 399 -10.77 -3.12 5.15
CA ASN A 399 -10.86 -2.06 6.13
C ASN A 399 -9.48 -1.44 6.43
N GLY A 400 -9.08 -0.51 5.57
CA GLY A 400 -7.81 0.18 5.61
C GLY A 400 -7.75 1.29 4.56
N GLY A 401 -6.55 1.84 4.38
CA GLY A 401 -6.30 2.94 3.44
C GLY A 401 -5.34 2.58 2.32
N HIS A 402 -4.70 3.62 1.78
CA HIS A 402 -3.72 3.54 0.69
C HIS A 402 -2.34 3.26 1.29
N ASP A 403 -2.11 2.02 1.70
CA ASP A 403 -1.10 1.68 2.69
C ASP A 403 -0.39 0.35 2.43
N TYR A 404 0.95 0.35 2.44
CA TYR A 404 1.76 -0.86 2.30
C TYR A 404 1.52 -1.88 3.43
N LEU A 405 1.07 -1.45 4.62
CA LEU A 405 0.63 -2.38 5.65
C LEU A 405 -0.51 -3.29 5.15
N CYS A 406 -1.51 -2.69 4.50
CA CYS A 406 -2.65 -3.42 3.98
C CYS A 406 -2.26 -4.24 2.74
N TRP A 407 -1.53 -3.60 1.81
CA TRP A 407 -1.11 -4.22 0.56
C TRP A 407 -0.24 -5.45 0.76
N ARG A 408 0.51 -5.57 1.86
CA ARG A 408 1.26 -6.80 2.19
C ARG A 408 0.37 -8.04 2.29
N THR A 409 -0.82 -7.92 2.87
CA THR A 409 -1.76 -9.06 2.98
C THR A 409 -2.49 -9.29 1.67
N GLU A 410 -2.98 -8.22 1.04
CA GLU A 410 -3.67 -8.33 -0.25
C GLU A 410 -2.75 -8.88 -1.36
N LEU A 411 -1.44 -8.66 -1.27
CA LEU A 411 -0.46 -9.23 -2.20
C LEU A 411 -0.36 -10.75 -2.02
N ALA A 412 -0.33 -11.23 -0.77
CA ALA A 412 -0.32 -12.66 -0.47
C ALA A 412 -1.58 -13.34 -1.02
N ASP A 413 -2.76 -12.79 -0.70
CA ASP A 413 -4.05 -13.33 -1.14
C ASP A 413 -4.16 -13.34 -2.67
N GLY A 414 -3.74 -12.25 -3.34
CA GLY A 414 -3.78 -12.17 -4.80
C GLY A 414 -2.81 -13.12 -5.50
N LEU A 415 -1.60 -13.33 -4.95
CA LEU A 415 -0.67 -14.31 -5.50
C LEU A 415 -1.21 -15.73 -5.37
N VAL A 416 -1.78 -16.08 -4.21
CA VAL A 416 -2.42 -17.38 -3.99
C VAL A 416 -3.61 -17.57 -4.93
N GLY A 417 -4.48 -16.56 -5.07
CA GLY A 417 -5.64 -16.66 -5.95
C GLY A 417 -5.30 -16.75 -7.45
N LEU A 418 -4.18 -16.18 -7.88
CA LEU A 418 -3.77 -16.20 -9.30
C LEU A 418 -2.87 -17.38 -9.64
N LEU A 419 -1.98 -17.80 -8.74
CA LEU A 419 -0.95 -18.81 -9.02
C LEU A 419 -1.10 -20.10 -8.21
N GLY A 420 -1.92 -20.11 -7.16
CA GLY A 420 -2.16 -21.32 -6.37
C GLY A 420 -2.91 -22.38 -7.17
N ASP A 421 -2.66 -23.64 -6.84
CA ASP A 421 -3.48 -24.76 -7.30
C ASP A 421 -4.80 -24.69 -6.52
N GLY A 422 -5.92 -24.48 -7.23
CA GLY A 422 -7.24 -24.21 -6.63
C GLY A 422 -7.82 -25.33 -5.77
#